data_AF-A0A379R2N3-F1
#
_entry.id   AF-A0A379R2N3-F1
#
_cell.length_a   1.000
_cell.length_b   1.000
_cell.length_c   1.000
_cell.angle_alpha   90.00
_cell.angle_beta   90.00
_cell.angle_gamma   90.00
#
_symmetry.space_group_name_H-M   'P 1'
#
loop_
_entity.id
_entity.type
_entity.pdbx_description
1 polymer ?
#
loop_
_entity_poly.entity_id
_entity_poly.type
_entity_poly.pdbx_seq_one_letter_code
_entity_poly.pdbx_strand_id
1 'polypeptide(L)'
;MFIKSAQEIVDKHGLDGIDLDWEYPVNGAWGQVDSQPADRDNFTLLLKALRQAMGPQKRVTIAVGANVESPKSCWEYGADDNNQLAKQLADSLDIKR
;
A
#
# COMPACT_ATOMS: atom_id res chain seq x y z
N MET A 1 11.04 0.24 11.44
CA MET A 1 11.71 -1.08 11.44
C MET A 1 11.47 -1.82 10.12
N PHE A 2 10.21 -2.05 9.70
CA PHE A 2 9.88 -2.76 8.45
C PHE A 2 10.52 -2.16 7.18
N ILE A 3 10.31 -0.88 6.90
CA ILE A 3 10.77 -0.23 5.66
C ILE A 3 12.29 -0.34 5.48
N LYS A 4 13.04 -0.13 6.56
CA LYS A 4 14.51 -0.26 6.54
C LYS A 4 14.94 -1.68 6.19
N SER A 5 14.29 -2.68 6.80
CA SER A 5 14.58 -4.09 6.49
C SER A 5 14.25 -4.44 5.04
N ALA A 6 13.14 -3.92 4.49
CA ALA A 6 12.77 -4.12 3.10
C ALA A 6 13.82 -3.51 2.15
N GLN A 7 14.24 -2.27 2.43
CA GLN A 7 15.28 -1.58 1.66
C GLN A 7 16.61 -2.35 1.69
N GLU A 8 17.03 -2.80 2.88
CA GLU A 8 18.26 -3.59 3.03
C GLU A 8 18.22 -4.88 2.18
N ILE A 9 17.08 -5.56 2.10
CA ILE A 9 16.92 -6.77 1.25
C ILE A 9 17.00 -6.40 -0.24
N VAL A 10 16.29 -5.34 -0.66
CA VAL A 10 16.32 -4.87 -2.05
C VAL A 10 17.73 -4.51 -2.48
N ASP A 11 18.46 -3.78 -1.64
CA ASP A 11 19.82 -3.34 -1.94
C ASP A 11 20.81 -4.51 -1.92
N LYS A 12 20.73 -5.38 -0.90
CA LYS A 12 21.62 -6.54 -0.74
C LYS A 12 21.55 -7.50 -1.92
N HIS A 13 20.35 -7.70 -2.46
CA HIS A 13 20.12 -8.66 -3.55
C HIS A 13 20.02 -7.99 -4.92
N GLY A 14 20.17 -6.66 -5.01
CA GLY A 14 20.09 -5.92 -6.26
C GLY A 14 18.72 -6.00 -6.94
N LEU A 15 17.64 -6.11 -6.17
CA LEU A 15 16.29 -6.29 -6.69
C LEU A 15 15.76 -5.01 -7.36
N ASP A 16 14.85 -5.16 -8.32
CA ASP A 16 14.21 -4.03 -9.01
C ASP A 16 13.15 -3.31 -8.17
N GLY A 17 12.75 -3.87 -7.04
CA GLY A 17 11.70 -3.30 -6.19
C GLY A 17 11.14 -4.28 -5.17
N ILE A 18 9.96 -3.95 -4.65
CA ILE A 18 9.20 -4.74 -3.70
C ILE A 18 7.73 -4.83 -4.13
N ASP A 19 7.13 -5.99 -3.89
CA ASP A 19 5.70 -6.24 -4.02
C ASP A 19 5.13 -6.54 -2.64
N LEU A 20 3.95 -5.99 -2.32
CA LEU A 20 3.22 -6.29 -1.09
C LEU A 20 1.92 -7.02 -1.38
N ASP A 21 1.81 -8.22 -0.81
CA ASP A 21 0.61 -9.04 -0.86
C ASP A 21 0.03 -9.19 0.55
N TRP A 22 -0.74 -8.17 0.97
CA TRP A 22 -1.43 -8.18 2.27
C TRP A 22 -2.90 -8.53 2.05
N GLU A 23 -3.30 -9.72 2.52
CA GLU A 23 -4.66 -10.24 2.38
C GLU A 23 -5.40 -10.33 3.73
N TYR A 24 -6.24 -9.36 4.10
CA TYR A 24 -6.47 -8.07 3.46
C TYR A 24 -6.51 -7.00 4.56
N PRO A 25 -6.03 -5.77 4.34
CA PRO A 25 -6.22 -4.67 5.28
C PRO A 25 -7.71 -4.55 5.66
N VAL A 26 -7.99 -4.25 6.93
CA VAL A 26 -9.35 -4.13 7.51
C VAL A 26 -10.09 -5.47 7.64
N ASN A 27 -10.18 -6.27 6.57
CA ASN A 27 -10.94 -7.52 6.57
C ASN A 27 -10.23 -8.67 7.29
N GLY A 28 -8.89 -8.71 7.28
CA GLY A 28 -8.11 -9.75 7.91
C GLY A 28 -8.37 -11.16 7.37
N ALA A 29 -8.74 -11.27 6.09
CA ALA A 29 -9.18 -12.51 5.46
C ALA A 29 -10.23 -13.27 6.31
N TRP A 30 -11.29 -12.55 6.71
CA TRP A 30 -12.36 -13.05 7.58
C TRP A 30 -11.88 -13.59 8.94
N GLY A 31 -10.89 -12.92 9.54
CA GLY A 31 -10.35 -13.26 10.85
C GLY A 31 -9.24 -14.32 10.84
N GLN A 32 -8.70 -14.63 9.66
CA GLN A 32 -7.53 -15.50 9.53
C GLN A 32 -6.24 -14.79 9.98
N VAL A 33 -6.19 -13.46 9.84
CA VAL A 33 -5.11 -12.60 10.34
C VAL A 33 -5.68 -11.43 11.12
N ASP A 34 -4.89 -10.92 12.07
CA ASP A 34 -5.28 -9.74 12.84
C ASP A 34 -5.55 -8.55 11.91
N SER A 35 -6.66 -7.86 12.16
CA SER A 35 -7.03 -6.66 11.42
C SER A 35 -7.76 -5.66 12.28
N GLN A 36 -7.74 -4.42 11.83
CA GLN A 36 -8.44 -3.31 12.46
C GLN A 36 -8.85 -2.26 11.41
N PRO A 37 -9.86 -1.42 11.68
CA PRO A 37 -10.29 -0.38 10.73
C PRO A 37 -9.16 0.57 10.31
N ALA A 38 -8.20 0.82 11.20
CA ALA A 38 -7.05 1.70 10.94
C ALA A 38 -6.07 1.15 9.88
N ASP A 39 -6.17 -0.13 9.51
CA ASP A 39 -5.26 -0.74 8.53
C ASP A 39 -5.34 -0.08 7.16
N ARG A 40 -6.49 0.50 6.80
CA ARG A 40 -6.63 1.29 5.56
C ARG A 40 -5.66 2.47 5.52
N ASP A 41 -5.71 3.31 6.54
CA ASP A 41 -4.91 4.54 6.60
C ASP A 41 -3.44 4.18 6.85
N ASN A 42 -3.18 3.17 7.69
CA ASN A 42 -1.83 2.65 7.93
C ASN A 42 -1.20 2.05 6.67
N PHE A 43 -1.96 1.35 5.84
CA PHE A 43 -1.47 0.81 4.57
C PHE A 43 -1.10 1.93 3.60
N THR A 44 -1.90 3.00 3.55
CA THR A 44 -1.56 4.20 2.76
C THR A 44 -0.26 4.85 3.25
N LEU A 45 -0.08 5.00 4.56
CA LEU A 45 1.15 5.53 5.15
C LEU A 45 2.36 4.62 4.88
N LEU A 46 2.16 3.30 4.94
CA LEU A 46 3.19 2.32 4.61
C LEU A 46 3.65 2.46 3.15
N LEU A 47 2.72 2.56 2.20
CA LEU A 47 3.04 2.72 0.79
C LEU A 47 3.77 4.04 0.49
N LYS A 48 3.34 5.15 1.11
CA LYS A 48 4.05 6.44 1.01
C LYS A 48 5.48 6.32 1.51
N ALA A 49 5.67 5.72 2.67
CA ALA A 49 6.98 5.61 3.30
C ALA A 49 7.90 4.61 2.56
N LEU A 50 7.34 3.53 1.99
CA LEU A 50 8.06 2.64 1.08
C LEU A 50 8.47 3.36 -0.21
N ARG A 51 7.57 4.13 -0.83
CA ARG A 51 7.92 4.89 -2.04
C ARG A 51 9.08 5.84 -1.77
N GLN A 52 9.04 6.55 -0.64
CA GLN A 52 10.10 7.47 -0.23
C GLN A 52 11.43 6.74 0.00
N ALA A 53 11.43 5.61 0.70
CA ALA A 53 12.64 4.85 0.99
C ALA A 53 13.25 4.21 -0.26
N MET A 54 12.41 3.68 -1.16
CA MET A 54 12.85 2.96 -2.35
C MET A 54 13.31 3.89 -3.49
N GLY A 55 13.01 5.19 -3.41
CA GLY A 55 13.37 6.19 -4.43
C GLY A 55 12.66 5.97 -5.77
N PRO A 56 12.85 6.82 -6.78
CA PRO A 56 12.03 6.77 -8.02
C PRO A 56 12.34 5.58 -8.94
N GLN A 57 13.50 4.95 -8.81
CA GLN A 57 13.96 3.92 -9.76
C GLN A 57 13.45 2.52 -9.44
N LYS A 58 13.18 2.22 -8.17
CA LYS A 58 12.71 0.90 -7.73
C LYS A 58 11.18 0.81 -7.83
N ARG A 59 10.67 -0.36 -8.16
CA ARG A 59 9.22 -0.62 -8.23
C ARG A 59 8.65 -0.82 -6.82
N VAL A 60 7.44 -0.32 -6.61
CA VAL A 60 6.62 -0.62 -5.44
C VAL A 60 5.26 -1.03 -6.01
N THR A 61 4.93 -2.31 -5.88
CA THR A 61 3.69 -2.89 -6.40
C THR A 61 2.90 -3.55 -5.27
N ILE A 62 1.61 -3.79 -5.49
CA ILE A 62 0.73 -4.44 -4.53
C ILE A 62 -0.16 -5.46 -5.25
N ALA A 63 -0.49 -6.54 -4.56
CA ALA A 63 -1.60 -7.41 -4.91
C ALA A 63 -2.85 -6.96 -4.14
N VAL A 64 -4.02 -7.03 -4.80
CA VAL A 64 -5.32 -6.65 -4.22
C VAL A 64 -6.34 -7.75 -4.45
N GLY A 65 -7.23 -7.96 -3.49
CA GLY A 65 -8.27 -8.97 -3.59
C GLY A 65 -9.27 -8.65 -4.70
N ALA A 66 -9.81 -9.70 -5.32
CA ALA A 66 -10.84 -9.57 -6.35
C ALA A 66 -12.23 -9.23 -5.78
N ASN A 67 -12.41 -9.32 -4.45
CA ASN A 67 -13.66 -8.96 -3.80
C ASN A 67 -13.99 -7.49 -4.09
N VAL A 68 -15.23 -7.16 -4.47
CA VAL A 68 -15.68 -5.78 -4.69
C VAL A 68 -15.43 -4.89 -3.47
N GLU A 69 -15.41 -5.45 -2.26
CA GLU A 69 -15.06 -4.72 -1.06
C GLU A 69 -13.56 -4.55 -0.86
N SER A 70 -12.67 -5.30 -1.52
CA SER A 70 -11.21 -5.17 -1.31
C SER A 70 -10.64 -3.88 -1.91
N PRO A 71 -10.91 -3.51 -3.18
CA PRO A 71 -10.56 -2.19 -3.72
C PRO A 71 -11.24 -1.05 -2.96
N LYS A 72 -12.46 -1.30 -2.45
CA LYS A 72 -13.25 -0.31 -1.71
C LYS A 72 -12.83 -0.15 -0.26
N SER A 73 -12.36 -1.21 0.40
CA SER A 73 -11.87 -1.14 1.77
C SER A 73 -10.49 -0.49 1.81
N CYS A 74 -9.66 -0.72 0.78
CA CYS A 74 -8.37 -0.06 0.67
C CYS A 74 -8.46 1.40 0.16
N TRP A 75 -9.48 1.77 -0.64
CA TRP A 75 -9.56 3.13 -1.20
C TRP A 75 -10.89 3.89 -1.05
N GLU A 76 -12.03 3.24 -0.83
CA GLU A 76 -13.36 3.91 -0.80
C GLU A 76 -13.94 4.15 0.60
N TYR A 77 -13.47 3.53 1.69
CA TYR A 77 -14.13 3.75 3.00
C TYR A 77 -13.68 5.00 3.79
N GLY A 78 -12.80 5.83 3.21
CA GLY A 78 -12.31 7.07 3.81
C GLY A 78 -11.68 8.06 2.84
N ALA A 79 -11.85 7.83 1.55
CA ALA A 79 -12.05 8.95 0.66
C ALA A 79 -13.32 9.65 1.14
N ASP A 80 -13.23 10.94 1.41
CA ASP A 80 -14.39 11.81 1.25
C ASP A 80 -15.09 11.47 -0.08
N ASP A 81 -16.38 11.81 -0.24
CA ASP A 81 -17.17 11.54 -1.45
C ASP A 81 -16.54 12.06 -2.76
N ASN A 82 -15.39 12.74 -2.67
CA ASN A 82 -14.59 13.34 -3.74
C ASN A 82 -13.25 12.64 -4.05
N ASN A 83 -12.88 11.55 -3.37
CA ASN A 83 -11.65 10.79 -3.65
C ASN A 83 -10.36 11.64 -3.52
N GLN A 84 -10.30 12.53 -2.54
CA GLN A 84 -9.27 13.57 -2.44
C GLN A 84 -7.91 12.99 -1.97
N LEU A 85 -7.93 12.00 -1.08
CA LEU A 85 -6.71 11.33 -0.60
C LEU A 85 -6.08 10.42 -1.67
N ALA A 86 -6.87 9.68 -2.44
CA ALA A 86 -6.30 8.86 -3.52
C ALA A 86 -5.83 9.72 -4.70
N LYS A 87 -6.48 10.88 -4.94
CA LYS A 87 -5.94 11.91 -5.85
C LYS A 87 -4.59 12.44 -5.35
N GLN A 88 -4.50 12.86 -4.09
CA GLN A 88 -3.25 13.31 -3.49
C GLN A 88 -2.17 12.22 -3.51
N LEU A 89 -2.55 10.95 -3.35
CA LEU A 89 -1.63 9.82 -3.44
C LEU A 89 -1.14 9.64 -4.88
N ALA A 90 -2.05 9.58 -5.86
CA ALA A 90 -1.70 9.48 -7.27
C ALA A 90 -0.79 10.63 -7.74
N ASP A 91 -1.10 11.86 -7.32
CA ASP A 91 -0.30 13.05 -7.59
C ASP A 91 1.08 12.97 -6.91
N SER A 92 1.15 12.48 -5.67
CA SER A 92 2.43 12.30 -4.96
C SER A 92 3.29 11.14 -5.48
N LEU A 93 2.68 10.19 -6.19
CA LEU A 93 3.31 9.01 -6.77
C LEU A 93 3.64 9.19 -8.27
N ASP A 94 3.34 10.37 -8.84
CA ASP A 94 3.51 10.70 -10.26
C ASP A 94 2.85 9.70 -11.22
N ILE A 95 1.72 9.12 -10.78
CA ILE A 95 0.93 8.19 -11.59
C ILE A 95 0.03 9.04 -12.49
N LYS A 96 0.43 9.21 -13.76
CA LYS A 96 -0.41 9.89 -14.76
C LYS A 96 -1.73 9.13 -14.95
N ARG A 97 -2.84 9.88 -14.84
CA ARG A 97 -4.19 9.43 -15.22
C ARG A 97 -4.29 9.09 -16.69
#